data_AF-K9X095-F1
#
_entry.id   AF-K9X095-F1
#
_cell.length_a   1.000
_cell.length_b   1.000
_cell.length_c   1.000
_cell.angle_alpha   90.00
_cell.angle_beta   90.00
_cell.angle_gamma   90.00
#
_symmetry.space_group_name_H-M   'P 1'
#
loop_
_entity.id
_entity.type
_entity.pdbx_description
1 polymer ?
#
loop_
_entity_poly.entity_id
_entity_poly.type
_entity_poly.pdbx_seq_one_letter_code
_entity_poly.pdbx_strand_id
1 'polypeptide(L)'
;MSNHSGSRMLSEVITMLRREHCFEHLDKEKQQNLIEEIVHLAGYKYDCNSGEILEEHAEYFEICYCCLAKTSDLESGLCIECR
;
A
#
# COMPACT_ATOMS: atom_id res chain seq x y z
N MET A 1 -0.06 -14.77 16.46
CA MET A 1 -0.83 -14.63 15.21
C MET A 1 0.13 -14.13 14.16
N SER A 2 0.12 -14.72 12.97
CA SER A 2 1.02 -14.31 11.90
C SER A 2 0.50 -12.99 11.30
N ASN A 3 1.34 -11.95 11.25
CA ASN A 3 1.01 -10.68 10.60
C ASN A 3 0.66 -10.87 9.11
N HIS A 4 1.20 -11.92 8.49
CA HIS A 4 0.97 -12.35 7.12
C HIS A 4 -0.51 -12.43 6.72
N SER A 5 -1.37 -13.03 7.53
CA SER A 5 -2.78 -13.23 7.14
C SER A 5 -3.54 -11.90 7.05
N GLY A 6 -3.26 -10.97 7.96
CA GLY A 6 -3.88 -9.64 7.95
C GLY A 6 -3.38 -8.81 6.77
N SER A 7 -2.06 -8.82 6.53
CA SER A 7 -1.45 -8.11 5.40
C SER A 7 -2.00 -8.58 4.05
N ARG A 8 -2.05 -9.91 3.82
CA ARG A 8 -2.51 -10.48 2.54
C ARG A 8 -3.99 -10.23 2.32
N MET A 9 -4.83 -10.35 3.35
CA MET A 9 -6.25 -10.00 3.26
C MET A 9 -6.44 -8.53 2.83
N LEU A 10 -5.66 -7.60 3.39
CA LEU A 10 -5.75 -6.20 3.00
C LEU A 10 -5.27 -5.95 1.56
N SER A 11 -4.20 -6.62 1.12
CA SER A 11 -3.77 -6.57 -0.29
C SER A 11 -4.87 -7.10 -1.23
N GLU A 12 -5.54 -8.20 -0.88
CA GLU A 12 -6.68 -8.71 -1.65
C GLU A 12 -7.85 -7.71 -1.71
N VAL A 13 -8.17 -7.05 -0.59
CA VAL A 13 -9.20 -6.00 -0.55
C VAL A 13 -8.84 -4.82 -1.45
N ILE A 14 -7.59 -4.34 -1.41
CA ILE A 14 -7.12 -3.26 -2.28
C ILE A 14 -7.21 -3.68 -3.75
N THR A 15 -6.85 -4.93 -4.07
CA THR A 15 -7.04 -5.51 -5.41
C THR A 15 -8.49 -5.47 -5.86
N MET A 16 -9.44 -5.87 -5.01
CA MET A 16 -10.87 -5.81 -5.32
C MET A 16 -11.32 -4.37 -5.61
N LEU A 17 -10.92 -3.40 -4.77
CA LEU A 17 -11.28 -1.99 -4.96
C LEU A 17 -10.70 -1.40 -6.25
N ARG A 18 -9.47 -1.77 -6.62
CA ARG A 18 -8.85 -1.38 -7.89
C ARG A 18 -9.61 -1.96 -9.08
N ARG A 19 -9.97 -3.25 -9.02
CA ARG A 19 -10.72 -3.92 -10.08
C ARG A 19 -12.09 -3.30 -10.31
N GLU A 20 -12.76 -2.85 -9.25
CA GLU A 20 -14.05 -2.16 -9.34
C GLU A 20 -13.90 -0.64 -9.56
N HIS A 21 -12.72 -0.16 -9.97
CA HIS A 21 -12.45 1.25 -10.32
C HIS A 21 -12.75 2.25 -9.19
N CYS A 22 -12.77 1.80 -7.93
CA CYS A 22 -13.17 2.64 -6.78
C CYS A 22 -12.25 3.84 -6.53
N PHE A 23 -11.01 3.79 -7.02
CA PHE A 23 -10.03 4.87 -6.86
C PHE A 23 -10.09 5.93 -7.97
N GLU A 24 -10.75 5.66 -9.11
CA GLU A 24 -10.71 6.55 -10.29
C GLU A 24 -11.37 7.92 -10.08
N HIS A 25 -12.24 8.03 -9.07
CA HIS A 25 -12.87 9.30 -8.68
C HIS A 25 -11.99 10.16 -7.77
N LEU A 26 -10.85 9.63 -7.30
CA LEU A 26 -9.89 10.32 -6.47
C LEU A 26 -8.71 10.79 -7.31
N ASP A 27 -8.26 12.00 -7.06
CA ASP A 27 -6.94 12.42 -7.53
C ASP A 27 -5.83 11.59 -6.85
N LYS A 28 -4.66 11.58 -7.48
CA LYS A 28 -3.52 10.75 -7.06
C LYS A 28 -3.11 11.00 -5.60
N GLU A 29 -3.10 12.25 -5.16
CA GLU A 29 -2.75 12.61 -3.79
C GLU A 29 -3.74 12.00 -2.80
N LYS A 30 -5.05 12.06 -3.07
CA LYS A 30 -6.08 11.41 -2.25
C LYS A 30 -5.96 9.89 -2.25
N GLN A 31 -5.68 9.26 -3.39
CA GLN A 31 -5.42 7.81 -3.44
C GLN A 31 -4.23 7.45 -2.55
N GLN A 32 -3.14 8.20 -2.66
CA GLN A 32 -1.94 7.97 -1.87
C GLN A 32 -2.18 8.15 -0.37
N ASN A 33 -2.84 9.23 0.03
CA ASN A 33 -3.20 9.50 1.42
C ASN A 33 -4.08 8.39 2.00
N LEU A 34 -5.08 7.92 1.25
CA LEU A 34 -5.95 6.84 1.69
C LEU A 34 -5.18 5.52 1.92
N ILE A 35 -4.31 5.14 0.99
CA ILE A 35 -3.49 3.93 1.11
C ILE A 35 -2.51 4.04 2.27
N GLU A 36 -1.87 5.20 2.43
CA GLU A 36 -1.00 5.49 3.57
C GLU A 36 -1.76 5.34 4.91
N GLU A 37 -2.97 5.91 5.04
CA GLU A 37 -3.81 5.77 6.23
C GLU A 37 -4.19 4.32 6.53
N ILE A 38 -4.54 3.54 5.50
CA ILE A 38 -4.84 2.11 5.63
C ILE A 38 -3.63 1.35 6.17
N VAL A 39 -2.44 1.59 5.60
CA VAL A 39 -1.21 0.91 5.99
C VAL A 39 -0.78 1.29 7.40
N HIS A 40 -0.87 2.57 7.77
CA HIS A 40 -0.61 3.00 9.16
C HIS A 40 -1.58 2.36 10.14
N LEU A 41 -2.88 2.36 9.83
CA LEU A 41 -3.88 1.70 10.67
C LEU A 41 -3.57 0.22 10.86
N ALA A 42 -3.27 -0.49 9.78
CA ALA A 42 -2.96 -1.91 9.76
C ALA A 42 -1.67 -2.22 10.55
N GLY A 43 -0.60 -1.47 10.33
CA GLY A 43 0.67 -1.66 11.03
C GLY A 43 0.58 -1.34 12.51
N TYR A 44 0.07 -0.16 12.88
CA TYR A 44 0.06 0.28 14.27
C TYR A 44 -0.96 -0.44 15.15
N LYS A 45 -2.16 -0.76 14.63
CA LYS A 45 -3.23 -1.37 15.45
C LYS A 45 -3.33 -2.87 15.31
N TYR A 46 -2.94 -3.42 14.17
CA TYR A 46 -3.19 -4.82 13.84
C TYR A 46 -1.91 -5.60 13.52
N ASP A 47 -0.73 -5.00 13.78
CA ASP A 47 0.59 -5.62 13.60
C ASP A 47 0.80 -6.17 12.18
N CYS A 48 0.20 -5.54 11.15
CA CYS A 48 0.35 -5.96 9.76
C CYS A 48 1.64 -5.43 9.13
N ASN A 49 2.14 -6.11 8.09
CA ASN A 49 3.35 -5.73 7.37
C ASN A 49 3.01 -4.88 6.14
N SER A 50 3.56 -3.67 6.04
CA SER A 50 3.33 -2.75 4.92
C SER A 50 3.82 -3.31 3.58
N GLY A 51 4.95 -4.02 3.57
CA GLY A 51 5.50 -4.70 2.41
C GLY A 51 4.50 -5.67 1.79
N GLU A 52 3.92 -6.53 2.61
CA GLU A 52 2.93 -7.52 2.16
C GLU A 52 1.59 -6.90 1.76
N ILE A 53 1.19 -5.78 2.37
CA ILE A 53 -0.02 -5.05 1.97
C ILE A 53 0.19 -4.42 0.57
N LEU A 54 1.38 -3.91 0.29
CA LEU A 54 1.67 -3.08 -0.87
C LEU A 54 2.47 -3.77 -1.98
N GLU A 55 2.87 -5.03 -1.84
CA GLU A 55 3.71 -5.77 -2.80
C GLU A 55 3.24 -5.62 -4.25
N GLU A 56 1.93 -5.72 -4.50
CA GLU A 56 1.32 -5.62 -5.83
C GLU A 56 0.74 -4.22 -6.14
N HIS A 57 0.94 -3.26 -5.24
CA HIS A 57 0.23 -1.97 -5.24
C HIS A 57 1.17 -0.75 -5.15
N ALA A 58 2.41 -0.95 -4.69
CA ALA A 58 3.42 0.09 -4.51
C ALA A 58 3.62 0.92 -5.79
N GLU A 59 3.84 0.26 -6.93
CA GLU A 59 3.99 0.89 -8.24
C GLU A 59 2.75 1.68 -8.67
N TYR A 60 1.54 1.11 -8.47
CA TYR A 60 0.30 1.72 -8.92
C TYR A 60 -0.02 3.01 -8.15
N PHE A 61 0.18 3.00 -6.83
CA PHE A 61 -0.03 4.16 -5.99
C PHE A 61 1.19 5.06 -5.89
N GLU A 62 2.34 4.65 -6.46
CA GLU A 62 3.62 5.35 -6.31
C GLU A 62 3.96 5.59 -4.83
N ILE A 63 3.94 4.51 -4.05
CA ILE A 63 4.27 4.51 -2.62
C ILE A 63 5.32 3.43 -2.36
N CYS A 64 6.43 3.81 -1.73
CA CYS A 64 7.40 2.85 -1.22
C CYS A 64 6.77 2.00 -0.11
N TYR A 65 6.79 0.68 -0.22
CA TYR A 65 6.16 -0.16 0.81
C TYR A 65 6.93 -0.23 2.13
N CYS A 66 8.20 0.20 2.16
CA CYS A 66 9.01 0.21 3.36
C CYS A 66 8.80 1.49 4.18
N CYS A 67 9.02 2.66 3.58
CA CYS A 67 8.98 3.95 4.27
C CYS A 67 7.72 4.78 3.99
N LEU A 68 6.82 4.30 3.13
CA LEU A 68 5.59 4.97 2.70
C LEU A 68 5.81 6.32 1.99
N ALA A 69 7.04 6.60 1.54
CA ALA A 69 7.32 7.77 0.73
C ALA A 69 6.52 7.72 -0.58
N LYS A 70 5.85 8.83 -0.91
CA LYS A 70 5.12 9.04 -2.16
C LYS A 70 6.12 9.39 -3.26
N THR A 71 6.40 8.46 -4.15
CA THR A 71 7.40 8.61 -5.21
C THR A 71 7.10 7.67 -6.39
N SER A 72 7.30 8.18 -7.60
CA SER A 72 7.27 7.37 -8.83
C SER A 72 8.59 6.61 -9.08
N ASP A 73 9.66 6.97 -8.39
CA ASP A 73 10.96 6.31 -8.50
C ASP A 73 11.00 5.10 -7.55
N LEU A 74 10.42 3.99 -8.05
CA LEU A 74 10.33 2.71 -7.35
C LEU A 74 11.05 1.63 -8.16
N GLU A 75 11.76 0.77 -7.45
CA GLU A 75 12.34 -0.45 -7.99
C GLU A 75 11.88 -1.61 -7.11
N SER A 76 11.09 -2.52 -7.69
CA SER A 76 10.45 -3.62 -6.93
C SER A 76 9.71 -3.10 -5.69
N GLY A 77 8.99 -1.97 -5.82
CA GLY A 77 8.20 -1.35 -4.75
C GLY A 77 8.97 -0.57 -3.66
N LEU A 78 10.29 -0.43 -3.78
CA LEU A 78 11.13 0.35 -2.86
C LEU A 78 11.61 1.65 -3.51
N CYS A 79 11.63 2.74 -2.74
CA CYS A 79 12.26 3.98 -3.18
C CYS A 79 13.80 3.90 -3.11
N ILE A 80 14.47 4.91 -3.68
CA ILE A 80 15.93 5.02 -3.69
C ILE A 80 16.59 4.91 -2.31
N GLU A 81 15.92 5.35 -1.25
CA GLU A 81 16.43 5.31 0.12
C GLU A 81 16.26 3.94 0.80
N CYS A 82 15.38 3.08 0.27
CA CYS A 82 15.03 1.80 0.90
C CYS A 82 15.51 0.57 0.14
N ARG A 83 16.03 0.74 -1.08
CA ARG A 83 16.62 -0.34 -1.88
C ARG A 83 18.06 -0.67 -1.48
#